data_AF-A0A2V5U9G6-F1
#
_entry.id   AF-A0A2V5U9G6-F1
#
_cell.length_a   1.000
_cell.length_b   1.000
_cell.length_c   1.000
_cell.angle_alpha   90.00
_cell.angle_beta   90.00
_cell.angle_gamma   90.00
#
_symmetry.space_group_name_H-M   'P 1'
#
loop_
_entity.id
_entity.type
_entity.pdbx_description
1 polymer ?
#
loop_
_entity_poly.entity_id
_entity_poly.type
_entity_poly.pdbx_seq_one_letter_code
_entity_poly.pdbx_strand_id
1 'polypeptide(L)'
;MSLKKSALYDRLAAALVLLIGYNFPGRVLAANGPPPGFVALFNGKDLSGWRGGDTFDHRKWLAMPEAERTATNAEWTADMRKHWRVENGELVNDGSGRYATTEKDYGDFELLVEYKTVPKADSGIYLRGVPQVQIWDHTNEKEFRNGADKGSGGLWNNSAGAPGKDPLVLADRPFGEWNKF
;
A
#
# COMPACT_ATOMS: atom_id res chain seq x y z
N MET A 1 3.96 79.13 35.02
CA MET A 1 4.65 77.93 35.52
C MET A 1 4.10 76.72 34.75
N SER A 2 4.98 76.08 33.99
CA SER A 2 4.92 74.83 33.19
C SER A 2 3.72 73.87 33.35
N LEU A 3 3.30 73.23 32.23
CA LEU A 3 3.35 71.77 31.96
C LEU A 3 2.70 71.43 30.59
N LYS A 4 3.48 71.13 29.54
CA LYS A 4 3.81 69.79 28.95
C LYS A 4 2.61 69.07 28.29
N LYS A 5 2.56 68.93 26.95
CA LYS A 5 3.15 67.88 26.07
C LYS A 5 2.64 66.45 26.34
N SER A 6 1.93 65.86 25.36
CA SER A 6 2.17 64.57 24.66
C SER A 6 0.86 64.01 24.08
N ALA A 7 0.80 63.72 22.77
CA ALA A 7 0.84 62.37 22.16
C ALA A 7 -0.42 61.54 22.49
N LEU A 8 -1.10 60.84 21.58
CA LEU A 8 -0.60 60.03 20.47
C LEU A 8 -1.80 59.70 19.56
N TYR A 9 -1.51 59.47 18.28
CA TYR A 9 -2.42 59.01 17.25
C TYR A 9 -2.78 57.54 17.45
N ASP A 10 -4.06 57.17 17.36
CA ASP A 10 -4.47 55.80 17.02
C ASP A 10 -5.21 55.82 15.68
N ARG A 11 -4.49 55.42 14.63
CA ARG A 11 -5.06 55.09 13.32
C ARG A 11 -5.53 53.63 13.34
N LEU A 12 -6.84 53.43 13.21
CA LEU A 12 -7.43 52.12 12.91
C LEU A 12 -6.94 51.66 11.52
N ALA A 13 -6.09 50.65 11.49
CA ALA A 13 -5.81 49.86 10.28
C ALA A 13 -6.74 48.65 10.26
N ALA A 14 -7.72 48.66 9.35
CA ALA A 14 -8.53 47.50 9.04
C ALA A 14 -7.69 46.51 8.20
N ALA A 15 -7.31 45.38 8.78
CA ALA A 15 -6.68 44.28 8.06
C ALA A 15 -7.76 43.42 7.39
N LEU A 16 -7.90 43.57 6.07
CA LEU A 16 -8.68 42.68 5.22
C LEU A 16 -7.87 41.39 4.99
N VAL A 17 -8.24 40.31 5.67
CA VAL A 17 -7.65 38.98 5.43
C VAL A 17 -8.36 38.35 4.24
N LEU A 18 -7.71 38.36 3.07
CA LEU A 18 -8.08 37.49 1.95
C LEU A 18 -7.67 36.05 2.29
N LEU A 19 -8.66 35.21 2.60
CA LEU A 19 -8.50 33.75 2.65
C LEU A 19 -8.39 33.23 1.21
N ILE A 20 -7.15 33.04 0.75
CA ILE A 20 -6.87 32.26 -0.46
C ILE A 20 -7.19 30.80 -0.11
N GLY A 21 -8.29 30.29 -0.65
CA GLY A 21 -8.65 28.87 -0.54
C GLY A 21 -7.57 28.01 -1.17
N TYR A 22 -6.74 27.38 -0.35
CA TYR A 22 -5.92 26.25 -0.78
C TYR A 22 -6.88 25.10 -1.11
N ASN A 23 -7.03 24.81 -2.40
CA ASN A 23 -7.50 23.51 -2.85
C ASN A 23 -6.45 22.48 -2.39
N PHE A 24 -6.65 21.89 -1.21
CA PHE A 24 -5.97 20.67 -0.84
C PHE A 24 -6.50 19.56 -1.76
N PRO A 25 -5.69 18.97 -2.65
CA PRO A 25 -6.10 17.73 -3.32
C PRO A 25 -6.41 16.70 -2.23
N GLY A 26 -7.63 16.16 -2.33
CA GLY A 26 -8.27 15.16 -1.48
C GLY A 26 -7.46 14.62 -0.30
N ARG A 27 -7.88 14.98 0.91
CA ARG A 27 -7.80 14.06 2.04
C ARG A 27 -8.59 12.80 1.68
N VAL A 28 -7.94 11.77 1.15
CA VAL A 28 -8.45 10.40 1.29
C VAL A 28 -8.18 10.02 2.75
N LEU A 29 -9.01 10.55 3.65
CA LEU A 29 -9.26 9.83 4.88
C LEU A 29 -9.75 8.44 4.44
N ALA A 30 -9.30 7.37 5.08
CA ALA A 30 -9.89 6.04 4.96
C ALA A 30 -11.36 6.09 5.44
N ALA A 31 -12.21 6.76 4.67
CA ALA A 31 -13.47 7.38 5.12
C ALA A 31 -14.70 6.56 4.74
N ASN A 32 -14.52 5.40 4.13
CA ASN A 32 -15.58 4.42 4.00
C ASN A 32 -15.08 3.18 4.73
N GLY A 33 -15.79 2.79 5.80
CA GLY A 33 -15.59 1.48 6.40
C GLY A 33 -15.70 0.37 5.35
N PRO A 34 -15.20 -0.83 5.64
CA PRO A 34 -15.29 -1.93 4.68
C PRO A 34 -16.76 -2.14 4.26
N PRO A 35 -17.03 -2.50 3.00
CA PRO A 35 -18.39 -2.79 2.56
C PRO A 35 -19.09 -3.82 3.46
N PRO A 36 -20.43 -3.85 3.52
CA PRO A 36 -21.15 -4.86 4.30
C PRO A 36 -20.64 -6.28 3.98
N GLY A 37 -20.30 -7.05 5.02
CA GLY A 37 -19.73 -8.39 4.89
C GLY A 37 -18.20 -8.45 4.79
N PHE A 38 -17.51 -7.32 4.62
CA PHE A 38 -16.06 -7.24 4.60
C PHE A 38 -15.48 -6.80 5.94
N VAL A 39 -14.25 -7.25 6.20
CA VAL A 39 -13.43 -6.81 7.32
C VAL A 39 -12.24 -6.05 6.77
N ALA A 40 -11.93 -4.89 7.34
CA ALA A 40 -10.78 -4.10 6.93
C ALA A 40 -9.47 -4.81 7.33
N LEU A 41 -8.61 -5.11 6.34
CA LEU A 41 -7.26 -5.62 6.59
C LEU A 41 -6.29 -4.51 7.01
N PHE A 42 -6.47 -3.31 6.46
CA PHE A 42 -5.66 -2.15 6.76
C PHE A 42 -6.47 -1.10 7.52
N ASN A 43 -5.89 -0.59 8.61
CA ASN A 43 -6.57 0.33 9.52
C ASN A 43 -6.37 1.82 9.17
N GLY A 44 -5.57 2.13 8.14
CA GLY A 44 -5.28 3.49 7.69
C GLY A 44 -4.34 4.30 8.61
N LYS A 45 -3.77 3.69 9.64
CA LYS A 45 -3.05 4.38 10.74
C LYS A 45 -1.65 3.84 10.96
N ASP A 46 -1.51 2.52 11.04
CA ASP A 46 -0.24 1.87 11.37
C ASP A 46 -0.17 0.46 10.79
N LEU A 47 0.89 -0.27 11.14
CA LEU A 47 1.15 -1.64 10.70
C LEU A 47 0.65 -2.69 11.70
N SER A 48 -0.29 -2.36 12.60
CA SER A 48 -0.92 -3.38 13.45
C SER A 48 -1.73 -4.36 12.59
N GLY A 49 -1.70 -5.64 12.96
CA GLY A 49 -2.26 -6.72 12.13
C GLY A 49 -1.36 -7.18 10.99
N TRP A 50 -0.15 -6.60 10.84
CA TRP A 50 0.84 -6.97 9.83
C TRP A 50 2.14 -7.49 10.45
N ARG A 51 2.62 -8.60 9.90
CA ARG A 51 3.94 -9.19 10.14
C ARG A 51 4.73 -9.24 8.83
N GLY A 52 6.02 -9.55 8.94
CA GLY A 52 6.84 -9.86 7.76
C GLY A 52 6.51 -11.21 7.13
N GLY A 53 6.82 -11.33 5.85
CA GLY A 53 6.70 -12.55 5.05
C GLY A 53 7.65 -12.58 3.86
N ASP A 54 7.56 -13.66 3.10
CA ASP A 54 8.28 -13.89 1.85
C ASP A 54 7.40 -14.72 0.89
N THR A 55 7.92 -15.13 -0.26
CA THR A 55 7.31 -16.18 -1.08
C THR A 55 7.58 -17.53 -0.42
N PHE A 56 6.54 -18.20 0.11
CA PHE A 56 6.69 -19.50 0.77
C PHE A 56 5.45 -20.39 0.63
N ASP A 57 5.63 -21.69 0.80
CA ASP A 57 4.51 -22.63 0.94
C ASP A 57 3.96 -22.55 2.37
N HIS A 58 2.75 -22.01 2.53
CA HIS A 58 2.12 -21.83 3.84
C HIS A 58 2.00 -23.11 4.66
N ARG A 59 1.85 -24.26 4.00
CA ARG A 59 1.77 -25.55 4.69
C ARG A 59 3.09 -25.93 5.33
N LYS A 60 4.20 -25.63 4.66
CA LYS A 60 5.55 -25.85 5.21
C LYS A 60 5.82 -24.91 6.37
N TRP A 61 5.43 -23.64 6.25
CA TRP A 61 5.53 -22.68 7.34
C TRP A 61 4.70 -23.09 8.56
N LEU A 62 3.47 -23.60 8.36
CA LEU A 62 2.64 -24.14 9.45
C LEU A 62 3.24 -25.39 10.10
N ALA A 63 3.94 -26.22 9.32
CA ALA A 63 4.60 -27.43 9.82
C ALA A 63 5.94 -27.17 10.54
N MET A 64 6.49 -25.95 10.47
CA MET A 64 7.69 -25.58 11.23
C MET A 64 7.43 -25.68 12.74
N PRO A 65 8.44 -26.09 13.53
CA PRO A 65 8.40 -25.95 14.98
C PRO A 65 8.07 -24.51 15.38
N GLU A 66 7.25 -24.33 16.41
CA GLU A 66 6.76 -23.00 16.82
C GLU A 66 7.88 -22.00 17.11
N ALA A 67 8.96 -22.46 17.75
CA ALA A 67 10.13 -21.63 18.05
C ALA A 67 10.83 -21.13 16.77
N GLU A 68 11.00 -22.02 15.78
CA GLU A 68 11.59 -21.67 14.49
C GLU A 68 10.69 -20.70 13.73
N ARG A 69 9.40 -21.01 13.63
CA ARG A 69 8.41 -20.14 12.99
C ARG A 69 8.36 -18.75 13.61
N THR A 70 8.41 -18.67 14.94
CA THR A 70 8.44 -17.40 15.68
C THR A 70 9.69 -16.59 15.37
N ALA A 71 10.86 -17.24 15.35
CA ALA A 71 12.13 -16.59 15.01
C ALA A 71 12.14 -16.09 13.56
N THR A 72 11.66 -16.89 12.60
CA THR A 72 11.54 -16.50 11.19
C THR A 72 10.58 -15.30 11.04
N ASN A 73 9.41 -15.35 11.68
CA ASN A 73 8.47 -14.22 11.63
C ASN A 73 9.07 -12.96 12.23
N ALA A 74 9.85 -13.06 13.32
CA ALA A 74 10.51 -11.92 13.92
C ALA A 74 11.57 -11.30 13.01
N GLU A 75 12.41 -12.12 12.35
CA GLU A 75 13.38 -11.65 11.35
C GLU A 75 12.67 -10.94 10.19
N TRP A 76 11.67 -11.60 9.61
CA TRP A 76 10.92 -11.00 8.51
C TRP A 76 10.21 -9.72 8.90
N THR A 77 9.62 -9.69 10.09
CA THR A 77 8.90 -8.50 10.58
C THR A 77 9.85 -7.34 10.84
N ALA A 78 11.04 -7.62 11.38
CA ALA A 78 12.05 -6.60 11.61
C ALA A 78 12.50 -5.96 10.28
N ASP A 79 12.63 -6.74 9.22
CA ASP A 79 12.96 -6.21 7.90
C ASP A 79 11.80 -5.49 7.23
N MET A 80 10.60 -6.08 7.23
CA MET A 80 9.37 -5.48 6.71
C MET A 80 9.15 -4.07 7.28
N ARG A 81 9.35 -3.88 8.59
CA ARG A 81 9.16 -2.59 9.28
C ARG A 81 10.13 -1.49 8.87
N LYS A 82 11.23 -1.81 8.17
CA LYS A 82 12.14 -0.80 7.61
C LYS A 82 11.61 -0.20 6.31
N HIS A 83 10.81 -0.97 5.57
CA HIS A 83 10.46 -0.68 4.17
C HIS A 83 8.98 -0.38 3.97
N TRP A 84 8.13 -0.84 4.88
CA TRP A 84 6.70 -0.54 4.90
C TRP A 84 6.38 0.54 5.91
N ARG A 85 5.49 1.47 5.52
CA ARG A 85 5.00 2.54 6.39
C ARG A 85 3.58 2.92 6.01
N VAL A 86 2.92 3.64 6.91
CA VAL A 86 1.68 4.32 6.60
C VAL A 86 2.00 5.77 6.24
N GLU A 87 1.59 6.18 5.05
CA GLU A 87 1.80 7.53 4.55
C GLU A 87 0.49 8.02 3.93
N ASN A 88 -0.03 9.16 4.40
CA ASN A 88 -1.31 9.72 3.93
C ASN A 88 -2.50 8.75 3.97
N GLY A 89 -2.52 7.81 4.92
CA GLY A 89 -3.58 6.80 5.02
C GLY A 89 -3.45 5.66 4.01
N GLU A 90 -2.32 5.55 3.31
CA GLU A 90 -1.97 4.47 2.39
C GLU A 90 -0.88 3.57 3.02
N LEU A 91 -0.89 2.27 2.71
CA LEU A 91 0.19 1.34 3.05
C LEU A 91 1.25 1.38 1.93
N VAL A 92 2.43 1.93 2.22
CA VAL A 92 3.45 2.25 1.21
C VAL A 92 4.72 1.43 1.45
N ASN A 93 5.25 0.82 0.39
CA ASN A 93 6.57 0.20 0.35
C ASN A 93 7.54 1.05 -0.49
N ASP A 94 8.83 1.01 -0.16
CA ASP A 94 9.89 1.77 -0.85
C ASP A 94 10.56 1.01 -2.01
N GLY A 95 10.05 -0.17 -2.37
CA GLY A 95 10.59 -1.07 -3.38
C GLY A 95 11.60 -2.08 -2.83
N SER A 96 11.69 -2.25 -1.50
CA SER A 96 12.64 -3.15 -0.86
C SER A 96 12.03 -3.95 0.29
N GLY A 97 12.81 -4.94 0.74
CA GLY A 97 12.55 -5.69 1.97
C GLY A 97 11.49 -6.77 1.88
N ARG A 98 11.19 -7.34 3.05
CA ARG A 98 10.18 -8.39 3.24
C ARG A 98 8.76 -7.89 3.03
N TYR A 99 7.85 -8.84 2.77
CA TYR A 99 6.45 -8.54 2.46
C TYR A 99 5.68 -8.14 3.72
N ALA A 100 4.72 -7.21 3.58
CA ALA A 100 3.67 -7.03 4.58
C ALA A 100 2.64 -8.16 4.44
N THR A 101 2.58 -9.04 5.44
CA THR A 101 1.68 -10.20 5.49
C THR A 101 0.72 -10.05 6.66
N THR A 102 -0.55 -10.40 6.47
CA THR A 102 -1.52 -10.38 7.58
C THR A 102 -1.09 -11.33 8.70
N GLU A 103 -1.23 -10.90 9.95
CA GLU A 103 -1.01 -11.77 11.11
C GLU A 103 -2.04 -12.90 11.17
N LYS A 104 -3.29 -12.58 10.79
CA LYS A 104 -4.37 -13.55 10.65
C LYS A 104 -4.27 -14.30 9.32
N ASP A 105 -4.46 -15.62 9.39
CA ASP A 105 -4.63 -16.48 8.22
C ASP A 105 -6.09 -16.49 7.76
N TYR A 106 -6.28 -16.64 6.44
CA TYR A 106 -7.59 -16.71 5.79
C TYR A 106 -7.71 -17.98 4.94
N GLY A 107 -8.87 -18.63 5.02
CA GLY A 107 -9.25 -19.77 4.18
C GLY A 107 -9.79 -19.27 2.83
N ASP A 108 -11.03 -19.61 2.51
CA ASP A 108 -11.73 -19.01 1.38
C ASP A 108 -12.16 -17.58 1.72
N PHE A 109 -11.94 -16.65 0.80
CA PHE A 109 -12.25 -15.24 1.00
C PHE A 109 -12.54 -14.53 -0.32
N GLU A 110 -13.21 -13.39 -0.22
CA GLU A 110 -13.26 -12.35 -1.24
C GLU A 110 -12.35 -11.20 -0.77
N LEU A 111 -11.48 -10.72 -1.65
CA LEU A 111 -10.54 -9.63 -1.36
C LEU A 111 -10.88 -8.45 -2.27
N LEU A 112 -11.13 -7.31 -1.65
CA LEU A 112 -11.17 -6.02 -2.34
C LEU A 112 -9.91 -5.24 -2.00
N VAL A 113 -9.18 -4.82 -3.02
CA VAL A 113 -7.96 -4.06 -2.83
C VAL A 113 -7.78 -3.05 -3.94
N GLU A 114 -7.41 -1.84 -3.54
CA GLU A 114 -6.97 -0.80 -4.46
C GLU A 114 -5.46 -0.65 -4.32
N TYR A 115 -4.77 -0.51 -5.44
CA TYR A 115 -3.33 -0.32 -5.47
C TYR A 115 -2.95 0.75 -6.48
N LYS A 116 -1.81 1.39 -6.22
CA LYS A 116 -1.20 2.38 -7.11
C LYS A 116 0.21 1.90 -7.40
N THR A 117 0.56 1.82 -8.67
CA THR A 117 1.89 1.40 -9.10
C THR A 117 2.67 2.56 -9.72
N VAL A 118 3.99 2.40 -9.81
CA VAL A 118 4.95 3.40 -10.31
C VAL A 118 5.86 2.75 -11.35
N PRO A 119 6.56 3.54 -12.18
CA PRO A 119 7.51 2.97 -13.13
C PRO A 119 8.53 2.07 -12.46
N LYS A 120 8.84 0.95 -13.10
CA LYS A 120 9.76 -0.12 -12.68
C LYS A 120 9.35 -0.89 -11.42
N ALA A 121 8.13 -0.70 -10.93
CA ALA A 121 7.64 -1.48 -9.80
C ALA A 121 7.36 -2.93 -10.20
N ASP A 122 7.65 -3.83 -9.26
CA ASP A 122 7.23 -5.23 -9.26
C ASP A 122 6.72 -5.52 -7.84
N SER A 123 5.44 -5.86 -7.74
CA SER A 123 4.75 -6.10 -6.47
C SER A 123 3.69 -7.17 -6.66
N GLY A 124 2.92 -7.51 -5.64
CA GLY A 124 1.79 -8.39 -5.85
C GLY A 124 1.15 -8.86 -4.56
N ILE A 125 0.06 -9.59 -4.73
CA ILE A 125 -0.73 -10.11 -3.63
C ILE A 125 -0.53 -11.61 -3.58
N TYR A 126 0.16 -12.09 -2.55
CA TYR A 126 0.41 -13.51 -2.38
C TYR A 126 -0.76 -14.19 -1.65
N LEU A 127 -1.49 -15.04 -2.37
CA LEU A 127 -2.63 -15.77 -1.83
C LEU A 127 -2.14 -16.93 -0.97
N ARG A 128 -2.08 -16.73 0.36
CA ARG A 128 -1.53 -17.72 1.32
C ARG A 128 -0.08 -18.11 0.97
N GLY A 129 0.75 -17.11 0.70
CA GLY A 129 2.19 -17.28 0.44
C GLY A 129 2.54 -17.67 -1.01
N VAL A 130 1.64 -18.32 -1.75
CA VAL A 130 1.75 -18.64 -3.19
C VAL A 130 0.40 -19.19 -3.71
N PRO A 131 -0.09 -18.78 -4.90
CA PRO A 131 0.54 -17.94 -5.91
C PRO A 131 0.37 -16.43 -5.69
N GLN A 132 1.22 -15.64 -6.35
CA GLN A 132 1.15 -14.19 -6.47
C GLN A 132 0.14 -13.79 -7.55
N VAL A 133 -0.81 -12.93 -7.20
CA VAL A 133 -1.53 -12.07 -8.16
C VAL A 133 -0.61 -10.90 -8.47
N GLN A 134 -0.13 -10.85 -9.70
CA GLN A 134 0.98 -10.00 -10.09
C GLN A 134 0.58 -8.52 -10.24
N ILE A 135 1.49 -7.60 -9.86
CA ILE A 135 1.38 -6.16 -10.11
C ILE A 135 2.70 -5.68 -10.73
N TRP A 136 2.64 -5.19 -11.97
CA TRP A 136 3.83 -4.79 -12.74
C TRP A 136 3.76 -3.37 -13.27
N ASP A 137 4.93 -2.82 -13.59
CA ASP A 137 5.08 -1.88 -14.69
C ASP A 137 4.99 -2.63 -16.03
N HIS A 138 3.84 -2.53 -16.69
CA HIS A 138 3.59 -3.19 -17.98
C HIS A 138 4.39 -2.61 -19.17
N THR A 139 5.17 -1.55 -18.93
CA THR A 139 6.06 -0.92 -19.91
C THR A 139 7.54 -1.25 -19.66
N ASN A 140 7.84 -1.99 -18.58
CA ASN A 140 9.21 -2.35 -18.23
C ASN A 140 9.73 -3.51 -19.12
N GLU A 141 10.39 -3.15 -20.23
CA GLU A 141 10.94 -4.10 -21.20
C GLU A 141 11.83 -5.19 -20.58
N LYS A 142 12.50 -4.91 -19.46
CA LYS A 142 13.35 -5.89 -18.77
C LYS A 142 12.56 -7.08 -18.22
N GLU A 143 11.28 -6.87 -17.94
CA GLU A 143 10.37 -7.87 -17.39
C GLU A 143 9.42 -8.47 -18.43
N PHE A 144 9.56 -8.12 -19.72
CA PHE A 144 8.76 -8.75 -20.79
C PHE A 144 9.05 -10.24 -20.93
N ARG A 145 10.28 -10.67 -20.61
CA ARG A 145 10.61 -12.11 -20.50
C ARG A 145 9.76 -12.85 -19.45
N ASN A 146 9.26 -12.11 -18.47
CA ASN A 146 8.37 -12.58 -17.42
C ASN A 146 6.89 -12.30 -17.76
N GLY A 147 6.60 -11.57 -18.84
CA GLY A 147 5.24 -11.29 -19.30
C GLY A 147 4.66 -9.99 -18.77
N ALA A 148 5.49 -9.05 -18.30
CA ALA A 148 5.01 -7.73 -17.85
C ALA A 148 4.23 -6.96 -18.91
N ASP A 149 4.55 -7.16 -20.19
CA ASP A 149 3.83 -6.60 -21.34
C ASP A 149 2.35 -7.04 -21.43
N LYS A 150 1.96 -8.10 -20.72
CA LYS A 150 0.57 -8.57 -20.66
C LYS A 150 -0.28 -7.82 -19.62
N GLY A 151 0.35 -7.08 -18.71
CA GLY A 151 -0.30 -6.37 -17.62
C GLY A 151 -0.34 -7.14 -16.29
N SER A 152 -0.99 -6.52 -15.30
CA SER A 152 -1.17 -7.06 -13.95
C SER A 152 -2.34 -8.05 -13.86
N GLY A 153 -2.40 -8.82 -12.77
CA GLY A 153 -3.53 -9.71 -12.43
C GLY A 153 -3.33 -11.19 -12.76
N GLY A 154 -2.20 -11.57 -13.38
CA GLY A 154 -1.84 -12.97 -13.60
C GLY A 154 -1.43 -13.69 -12.30
N LEU A 155 -1.72 -14.98 -12.21
CA LEU A 155 -1.24 -15.90 -11.16
C LEU A 155 0.19 -16.32 -11.49
N TRP A 156 1.16 -15.48 -11.12
CA TRP A 156 2.53 -15.51 -11.66
C TRP A 156 3.24 -16.85 -11.46
N ASN A 157 3.09 -17.46 -10.28
CA ASN A 157 3.79 -18.71 -9.94
C ASN A 157 3.21 -19.96 -10.60
N ASN A 158 2.12 -19.85 -11.37
CA ASN A 158 1.59 -20.99 -12.13
C ASN A 158 2.53 -21.37 -13.28
N SER A 159 2.44 -22.61 -13.78
CA SER A 159 3.23 -23.03 -14.94
C SER A 159 2.79 -22.29 -16.21
N ALA A 160 3.69 -22.14 -17.18
CA ALA A 160 3.38 -21.52 -18.47
C ALA A 160 2.18 -22.22 -19.14
N GLY A 161 1.21 -21.43 -19.62
CA GLY A 161 -0.02 -21.93 -20.25
C GLY A 161 -1.08 -22.48 -19.28
N ALA A 162 -0.80 -22.55 -17.97
CA ALA A 162 -1.80 -22.93 -16.99
C ALA A 162 -2.90 -21.86 -16.87
N PRO A 163 -4.16 -22.24 -16.55
CA PRO A 163 -5.22 -21.28 -16.31
C PRO A 163 -4.82 -20.21 -15.30
N GLY A 164 -5.12 -18.95 -15.63
CA GLY A 164 -4.83 -17.79 -14.81
C GLY A 164 -3.36 -17.36 -14.78
N LYS A 165 -2.41 -18.08 -15.41
CA LYS A 165 -0.99 -17.68 -15.44
C LYS A 165 -0.78 -16.27 -16.00
N ASP A 166 -1.50 -15.95 -17.06
CA ASP A 166 -1.47 -14.64 -17.72
C ASP A 166 -2.83 -13.95 -17.54
N PRO A 167 -2.87 -12.62 -17.40
CA PRO A 167 -4.14 -11.89 -17.38
C PRO A 167 -4.85 -12.01 -18.74
N LEU A 168 -6.18 -11.88 -18.72
CA LEU A 168 -7.00 -11.96 -19.93
C LEU A 168 -6.83 -10.73 -20.84
N VAL A 169 -6.60 -9.57 -20.22
CA VAL A 169 -6.44 -8.28 -20.88
C VAL A 169 -5.44 -7.42 -20.11
N LEU A 170 -4.73 -6.55 -20.81
CA LEU A 170 -4.00 -5.46 -20.18
C LEU A 170 -5.02 -4.39 -19.76
N ALA A 171 -5.25 -4.28 -18.45
CA ALA A 171 -6.24 -3.36 -17.86
C ALA A 171 -5.62 -2.39 -16.83
N ASP A 172 -4.30 -2.35 -16.75
CA ASP A 172 -3.55 -1.44 -15.88
C ASP A 172 -3.88 0.02 -16.17
N ARG A 173 -4.16 0.77 -15.10
CA ARG A 173 -4.28 2.22 -15.13
C ARG A 173 -2.90 2.87 -15.25
N PRO A 174 -2.81 4.10 -15.79
CA PRO A 174 -1.57 4.88 -15.81
C PRO A 174 -0.90 4.97 -14.44
N PHE A 175 0.43 5.10 -14.42
CA PHE A 175 1.20 5.24 -13.17
C PHE A 175 0.70 6.41 -12.32
N GLY A 176 0.56 6.17 -11.01
CA GLY A 176 -0.01 7.15 -10.08
C GLY A 176 -1.53 7.12 -9.96
N GLU A 177 -2.25 6.44 -10.85
CA GLU A 177 -3.68 6.18 -10.71
C GLU A 177 -3.97 4.90 -9.92
N TRP A 178 -5.17 4.85 -9.33
CA TRP A 178 -5.64 3.71 -8.57
C TRP A 178 -6.21 2.62 -9.48
N ASN A 179 -5.64 1.42 -9.36
CA ASN A 179 -6.17 0.17 -9.86
C ASN A 179 -7.01 -0.50 -8.78
N LYS A 180 -7.88 -1.43 -9.17
CA LYS A 180 -8.75 -2.17 -8.25
C LYS A 180 -8.85 -3.63 -8.65
N PHE A 181 -8.67 -4.51 -7.67
CA PHE A 181 -9.06 -5.92 -7.72
C PHE A 181 -10.25 -6.16 -6.78
#